data_AF-A0A924T9A4-F1
#
_entry.id   AF-A0A924T9A4-F1
#
_cell.length_a   1.000
_cell.length_b   1.000
_cell.length_c   1.000
_cell.angle_alpha   90.00
_cell.angle_beta   90.00
_cell.angle_gamma   90.00
#
_symmetry.space_group_name_H-M   'P 1'
#
loop_
_entity.id
_entity.type
_entity.pdbx_description
1 polymer ?
#
loop_
_entity_poly.entity_id
_entity_poly.type
_entity_poly.pdbx_seq_one_letter_code
_entity_poly.pdbx_strand_id
1 'polypeptide(L)'
;MNSTHPLSFTDLMQRAHPAFLRNLSPDPEQARHAPNKTARQVKSGHYVEVRPTPLPAPRYVIHSRAFFQTLGLADAVASDPAFMQFFTGDLDSGVKAANAARLAPAVHSSGWATGYALSIYGQEMVNNCPFRTGNGYGDGRAISVLEVLLADGQPWEFQLKGGGTTPYCRGGDGRAVLRSSIREFLASEAMAALGVPSAR
;
A
#
# COMPACT_ATOMS: atom_id res chain seq x y z
N MET A 1 31.31 -1.46 -15.17
CA MET A 1 30.77 -2.81 -15.40
C MET A 1 29.99 -3.21 -14.15
N ASN A 2 28.73 -2.80 -14.03
CA ASN A 2 27.86 -3.31 -12.96
C ASN A 2 27.07 -4.47 -13.56
N SER A 3 27.46 -5.69 -13.19
CA SER A 3 26.65 -6.89 -13.37
C SER A 3 25.42 -6.76 -12.46
N THR A 4 24.39 -6.05 -12.90
CA THR A 4 23.14 -5.92 -12.14
C THR A 4 22.31 -7.16 -12.38
N HIS A 5 22.55 -8.20 -11.57
CA HIS A 5 21.56 -9.25 -11.43
C HIS A 5 20.23 -8.61 -11.00
N PRO A 6 19.10 -8.96 -11.63
CA PRO A 6 17.83 -8.43 -11.23
C PRO A 6 17.50 -8.84 -9.79
N LEU A 7 16.95 -7.91 -9.03
CA LEU A 7 16.65 -8.03 -7.62
C LEU A 7 15.60 -9.12 -7.37
N SER A 8 15.83 -9.93 -6.34
CA SER A 8 14.82 -10.82 -5.76
C SER A 8 13.82 -10.04 -4.90
N PHE A 9 12.75 -10.71 -4.47
CA PHE A 9 11.82 -10.12 -3.50
C PHE A 9 12.51 -9.76 -2.18
N THR A 10 13.43 -10.61 -1.70
CA THR A 10 14.22 -10.33 -0.49
C THR A 10 15.07 -9.08 -0.65
N ASP A 11 15.71 -8.89 -1.81
CA ASP A 11 16.53 -7.70 -2.07
C ASP A 11 15.66 -6.42 -2.10
N LEU A 12 14.44 -6.50 -2.65
CA LEU A 12 13.47 -5.40 -2.59
C LEU A 12 13.10 -5.06 -1.15
N MET A 13 12.78 -6.06 -0.33
CA MET A 13 12.46 -5.85 1.08
C MET A 13 13.62 -5.25 1.87
N GLN A 14 14.86 -5.58 1.51
CA GLN A 14 16.04 -4.95 2.11
C GLN A 14 16.19 -3.47 1.72
N ARG A 15 15.56 -3.01 0.62
CA ARG A 15 15.51 -1.58 0.28
C ARG A 15 14.46 -0.79 1.06
N ALA A 16 13.73 -1.44 1.98
CA ALA A 16 12.73 -0.80 2.80
C ALA A 16 13.30 0.41 3.56
N HIS A 17 12.61 1.53 3.42
CA HIS A 17 12.97 2.81 3.99
C HIS A 17 11.69 3.55 4.44
N PRO A 18 11.14 3.21 5.62
CA PRO A 18 9.86 3.74 6.12
C PRO A 18 10.00 5.19 6.60
N ALA A 19 10.28 6.13 5.69
CA ALA A 19 10.44 7.54 5.99
C ALA A 19 9.13 8.18 6.45
N PHE A 20 8.01 7.82 5.82
CA PHE A 20 6.68 8.33 6.15
C PHE A 20 6.34 8.02 7.61
N LEU A 21 6.46 6.75 8.01
CA LEU A 21 6.14 6.32 9.38
C LEU A 21 7.08 6.93 10.43
N ARG A 22 8.35 7.15 10.09
CA ARG A 22 9.33 7.77 11.01
C ARG A 22 9.11 9.26 11.20
N ASN A 23 8.66 9.96 10.17
CA ASN A 23 8.58 11.42 10.16
C ASN A 23 7.20 11.96 10.52
N LEU A 24 6.17 11.10 10.54
CA LEU A 24 4.79 11.51 10.78
C LEU A 24 4.25 10.89 12.08
N SER A 25 3.35 11.64 12.71
CA SER A 25 2.65 11.19 13.91
C SER A 25 1.45 10.31 13.55
N PRO A 26 1.29 9.12 14.16
CA PRO A 26 0.07 8.32 13.99
C PRO A 26 -1.12 8.95 14.72
N ASP A 27 -2.33 8.45 14.41
CA ASP A 27 -3.53 8.68 15.20
C ASP A 27 -3.30 8.25 16.66
N PRO A 28 -3.44 9.15 17.65
CA PRO A 28 -3.26 8.82 19.06
C PRO A 28 -4.20 7.72 19.57
N GLU A 29 -5.35 7.50 18.93
CA GLU A 29 -6.33 6.49 19.33
C GLU A 29 -6.09 5.11 18.68
N GLN A 30 -5.12 4.97 17.77
CA GLN A 30 -4.96 3.76 16.96
C GLN A 30 -4.77 2.47 17.77
N ALA A 31 -4.10 2.55 18.93
CA ALA A 31 -3.82 1.39 19.78
C ALA A 31 -5.11 0.82 20.40
N ARG A 32 -6.07 1.68 20.75
CA ARG A 32 -7.36 1.28 21.31
C ARG A 32 -8.23 0.53 20.30
N HIS A 33 -8.02 0.81 19.02
CA HIS A 33 -8.84 0.31 17.93
C HIS A 33 -8.12 -0.71 17.04
N ALA A 34 -6.89 -1.11 17.39
CA ALA A 34 -6.15 -2.14 16.68
C ALA A 34 -7.01 -3.41 16.49
N PRO A 35 -7.02 -4.03 15.29
CA PRO A 35 -6.15 -3.79 14.13
C PRO A 35 -6.65 -2.69 13.17
N ASN A 36 -7.51 -1.77 13.63
CA ASN A 36 -8.06 -0.63 12.89
C ASN A 36 -8.87 -1.02 11.65
N LYS A 37 -9.66 -2.10 11.76
CA LYS A 37 -10.49 -2.63 10.66
C LYS A 37 -11.94 -2.15 10.64
N THR A 38 -12.36 -1.41 11.66
CA THR A 38 -13.74 -0.96 11.81
C THR A 38 -13.84 0.53 11.53
N ALA A 39 -14.86 0.94 10.79
CA ALA A 39 -15.13 2.34 10.51
C ALA A 39 -15.24 3.15 11.81
N ARG A 40 -14.50 4.26 11.90
CA ARG A 40 -14.57 5.20 13.03
C ARG A 40 -14.12 6.59 12.59
N GLN A 41 -14.38 7.59 13.43
CA GLN A 41 -13.78 8.91 13.25
C GLN A 41 -12.30 8.85 13.60
N VAL A 42 -11.47 9.47 12.76
CA VAL A 42 -10.06 9.74 13.05
C VAL A 42 -9.93 11.26 13.11
N LYS A 43 -9.63 11.79 14.30
CA LYS A 43 -9.70 13.25 14.56
C LYS A 43 -8.34 13.94 14.44
N SER A 44 -7.27 13.19 14.53
CA SER A 44 -5.89 13.69 14.49
C SER A 44 -4.93 12.58 14.07
N GLY A 45 -3.66 12.94 13.89
CA GLY A 45 -2.65 12.06 13.31
C GLY A 45 -2.64 12.12 11.79
N HIS A 46 -1.48 11.80 11.21
CA HIS A 46 -1.30 11.79 9.76
C HIS A 46 -1.71 10.45 9.16
N TYR A 47 -1.66 9.36 9.94
CA TYR A 47 -2.02 8.03 9.49
C TYR A 47 -2.56 7.18 10.63
N VAL A 48 -3.19 6.07 10.28
CA VAL A 48 -3.55 4.99 11.21
C VAL A 48 -2.86 3.72 10.74
N GLU A 49 -2.19 3.01 11.65
CA GLU A 49 -1.68 1.67 11.35
C GLU A 49 -2.85 0.71 11.16
N VAL A 50 -2.86 0.03 10.01
CA VAL A 50 -3.90 -0.93 9.65
C VAL A 50 -3.24 -2.22 9.18
N ARG A 51 -3.68 -3.35 9.73
CA ARG A 51 -3.26 -4.66 9.20
C ARG A 51 -4.14 -5.01 8.00
N PRO A 52 -3.58 -5.31 6.82
CA PRO A 52 -4.39 -5.77 5.70
C PRO A 52 -5.17 -7.05 6.01
N THR A 53 -6.12 -7.37 5.14
CA THR A 53 -6.86 -8.63 5.16
C THR A 53 -6.44 -9.43 3.93
N PRO A 54 -5.67 -10.52 4.10
CA PRO A 54 -5.19 -11.31 2.97
C PRO A 54 -6.31 -11.79 2.05
N LEU A 55 -5.97 -12.03 0.78
CA LEU A 55 -6.80 -12.85 -0.11
C LEU A 55 -6.58 -14.34 0.20
N PRO A 56 -7.64 -15.17 0.23
CA PRO A 56 -7.52 -16.57 0.66
C PRO A 56 -6.80 -17.48 -0.36
N ALA A 57 -6.91 -17.19 -1.66
CA ALA A 57 -6.32 -17.98 -2.74
C ALA A 57 -5.86 -17.06 -3.89
N PRO A 58 -4.80 -16.26 -3.67
CA PRO A 58 -4.33 -15.32 -4.67
C PRO A 58 -3.80 -16.04 -5.91
N ARG A 59 -4.07 -15.46 -7.08
CA ARG A 59 -3.54 -15.93 -8.37
C ARG A 59 -2.89 -14.77 -9.08
N TYR A 60 -1.68 -15.01 -9.59
CA TYR A 60 -1.04 -14.08 -10.50
C TYR A 60 -1.90 -13.90 -11.77
N VAL A 61 -2.03 -12.66 -12.22
CA VAL A 61 -2.76 -12.29 -13.44
C VAL A 61 -1.80 -11.62 -14.42
N ILE A 62 -1.30 -10.44 -14.06
CA ILE A 62 -0.36 -9.64 -14.85
C ILE A 62 0.51 -8.77 -13.92
N HIS A 63 1.67 -8.35 -14.41
CA HIS A 63 2.50 -7.28 -13.82
C HIS A 63 3.04 -6.40 -14.96
N SER A 64 3.52 -5.20 -14.63
CA SER A 64 4.22 -4.37 -15.61
C SER A 64 5.70 -4.75 -15.67
N ARG A 65 6.12 -5.28 -16.82
CA ARG A 65 7.55 -5.56 -17.08
C ARG A 65 8.38 -4.29 -17.10
N ALA A 66 7.85 -3.21 -17.68
CA ALA A 66 8.52 -1.92 -17.73
C ALA A 66 8.73 -1.35 -16.31
N PHE A 67 7.72 -1.44 -15.44
CA PHE A 67 7.86 -0.99 -14.07
C PHE A 67 8.76 -1.91 -13.24
N PHE A 68 8.70 -3.23 -13.45
CA PHE A 68 9.65 -4.16 -12.83
C PHE A 68 11.10 -3.83 -13.20
N GLN A 69 11.37 -3.47 -14.47
CA GLN A 69 12.68 -2.97 -14.89
C GLN A 69 13.09 -1.69 -14.16
N THR A 70 12.17 -0.74 -13.97
CA THR A 70 12.42 0.48 -13.15
C THR A 70 12.78 0.12 -11.71
N LEU A 71 12.07 -0.84 -11.11
CA LEU A 71 12.37 -1.34 -9.77
C LEU A 71 13.63 -2.22 -9.72
N GLY A 72 14.20 -2.59 -10.86
CA GLY A 72 15.31 -3.52 -10.98
C GLY A 72 14.96 -4.99 -10.68
N LEU A 73 13.68 -5.36 -10.71
CA LEU A 73 13.17 -6.71 -10.41
C LEU A 73 13.19 -7.62 -11.63
N ALA A 74 13.35 -8.92 -11.40
CA ALA A 74 13.12 -9.94 -12.45
C ALA A 74 11.62 -10.22 -12.61
N ASP A 75 11.16 -10.44 -13.84
CA ASP A 75 9.75 -10.82 -14.11
C ASP A 75 9.31 -12.07 -13.32
N ALA A 76 10.24 -13.00 -13.06
CA ALA A 76 9.97 -14.22 -12.29
C ALA A 76 9.56 -13.95 -10.83
N VAL A 77 9.92 -12.78 -10.28
CA VAL A 77 9.54 -12.36 -8.92
C VAL A 77 8.02 -12.23 -8.79
N ALA A 78 7.30 -11.88 -9.86
CA ALA A 78 5.85 -11.73 -9.78
C ALA A 78 5.10 -13.02 -9.44
N SER A 79 5.73 -14.18 -9.69
CA SER A 79 5.23 -15.51 -9.33
C SER A 79 5.89 -16.09 -8.08
N ASP A 80 6.79 -15.36 -7.42
CA ASP A 80 7.38 -15.78 -6.16
C ASP A 80 6.29 -15.89 -5.08
N PRO A 81 6.23 -17.01 -4.31
CA PRO A 81 5.19 -17.19 -3.30
C PRO A 81 5.17 -16.10 -2.22
N ALA A 82 6.32 -15.62 -1.77
CA ALA A 82 6.42 -14.59 -0.75
C ALA A 82 6.02 -13.22 -1.30
N PHE A 83 6.41 -12.91 -2.56
CA PHE A 83 5.93 -11.71 -3.25
C PHE A 83 4.39 -11.70 -3.36
N MET A 84 3.80 -12.82 -3.81
CA MET A 84 2.35 -12.95 -3.94
C MET A 84 1.64 -12.83 -2.58
N GLN A 85 2.15 -13.46 -1.53
CA GLN A 85 1.61 -13.35 -0.18
C GLN A 85 1.61 -11.90 0.31
N PHE A 86 2.76 -11.22 0.20
CA PHE A 86 2.92 -9.83 0.63
C PHE A 86 1.96 -8.89 -0.11
N PHE A 87 1.99 -8.90 -1.44
CA PHE A 87 1.17 -8.02 -2.27
C PHE A 87 -0.31 -8.43 -2.38
N THR A 88 -0.72 -9.47 -1.64
CA THR A 88 -2.14 -9.80 -1.44
C THR A 88 -2.60 -9.71 0.02
N GLY A 89 -1.77 -9.11 0.87
CA GLY A 89 -2.15 -8.64 2.21
C GLY A 89 -1.55 -9.43 3.38
N ASP A 90 -0.72 -10.45 3.13
CA ASP A 90 0.02 -11.15 4.17
C ASP A 90 1.41 -10.54 4.37
N LEU A 91 1.48 -9.46 5.15
CA LEU A 91 2.72 -8.72 5.39
C LEU A 91 3.75 -9.49 6.23
N ASP A 92 3.33 -10.52 6.97
CA ASP A 92 4.25 -11.32 7.80
C ASP A 92 5.29 -12.05 6.92
N SER A 93 4.92 -12.38 5.68
CA SER A 93 5.83 -12.94 4.67
C SER A 93 7.01 -12.00 4.35
N GLY A 94 6.72 -10.70 4.19
CA GLY A 94 7.74 -9.67 3.90
C GLY A 94 8.61 -9.37 5.12
N VAL A 95 8.03 -9.34 6.32
CA VAL A 95 8.78 -9.18 7.58
C VAL A 95 9.81 -10.29 7.78
N LYS A 96 9.42 -11.55 7.52
CA LYS A 96 10.33 -12.70 7.60
C LYS A 96 11.49 -12.61 6.61
N ALA A 97 11.21 -12.18 5.38
CA ALA A 97 12.23 -12.01 4.34
C ALA A 97 13.18 -10.84 4.63
N ALA A 98 12.67 -9.70 5.12
CA ALA A 98 13.42 -8.45 5.26
C ALA A 98 14.32 -8.39 6.50
N ASN A 99 13.85 -8.93 7.62
CA ASN A 99 14.40 -8.59 8.94
C ASN A 99 15.32 -9.66 9.53
N ALA A 100 15.63 -10.72 8.78
CA ALA A 100 16.47 -11.84 9.26
C ALA A 100 17.88 -11.42 9.74
N ALA A 101 18.36 -10.23 9.37
CA ALA A 101 19.71 -9.74 9.68
C ALA A 101 19.77 -8.29 10.20
N ARG A 102 18.66 -7.70 10.67
CA ARG A 102 18.61 -6.28 11.08
C ARG A 102 18.32 -6.10 12.57
N LEU A 103 18.92 -5.07 13.18
CA LEU A 103 18.69 -4.68 14.57
C LEU A 103 17.35 -3.95 14.79
N ALA A 104 16.83 -3.28 13.75
CA ALA A 104 15.52 -2.63 13.76
C ALA A 104 14.71 -3.05 12.52
N PRO A 105 13.40 -3.34 12.67
CA PRO A 105 12.56 -3.71 11.53
C PRO A 105 12.44 -2.54 10.54
N ALA A 106 12.68 -2.81 9.25
CA ALA A 106 12.43 -1.83 8.18
C ALA A 106 11.12 -2.12 7.41
N VAL A 107 10.69 -3.38 7.44
CA VAL A 107 9.37 -3.83 6.98
C VAL A 107 8.53 -4.16 8.20
N HIS A 108 7.30 -3.66 8.22
CA HIS A 108 6.35 -3.81 9.32
C HIS A 108 5.28 -4.86 8.96
N SER A 109 4.71 -5.52 9.97
CA SER A 109 3.56 -6.43 9.80
C SER A 109 2.22 -5.70 9.75
N SER A 110 2.23 -4.38 9.93
CA SER A 110 1.14 -3.44 9.68
C SER A 110 1.49 -2.54 8.50
N GLY A 111 0.46 -2.17 7.73
CA GLY A 111 0.54 -1.04 6.81
C GLY A 111 -0.04 0.22 7.46
N TRP A 112 -0.27 1.26 6.67
CA TRP A 112 -0.93 2.47 7.12
C TRP A 112 -2.01 2.93 6.13
N ALA A 113 -3.00 3.63 6.69
CA ALA A 113 -4.06 4.29 5.95
C ALA A 113 -4.06 5.78 6.36
N THR A 114 -4.21 6.66 5.38
CA THR A 114 -4.14 8.12 5.58
C THR A 114 -5.54 8.71 5.58
N GLY A 115 -5.80 9.62 6.53
CA GLY A 115 -7.02 10.42 6.56
C GLY A 115 -6.92 11.61 5.60
N TYR A 116 -8.00 11.96 4.92
CA TYR A 116 -8.06 13.18 4.11
C TYR A 116 -9.46 13.78 4.10
N ALA A 117 -9.52 15.10 3.98
CA ALA A 117 -10.77 15.81 3.67
C ALA A 117 -11.10 15.65 2.19
N LEU A 118 -12.39 15.65 1.84
CA LEU A 118 -12.84 15.42 0.49
C LEU A 118 -13.84 16.51 0.07
N SER A 119 -13.61 17.11 -1.10
CA SER A 119 -14.57 17.94 -1.81
C SER A 119 -14.94 17.28 -3.12
N ILE A 120 -16.24 17.09 -3.37
CA ILE A 120 -16.76 16.54 -4.63
C ILE A 120 -17.64 17.61 -5.27
N TYR A 121 -17.30 17.99 -6.52
CA TYR A 121 -17.97 19.07 -7.24
C TYR A 121 -18.03 20.40 -6.46
N GLY A 122 -16.97 20.72 -5.72
CA GLY A 122 -16.85 21.95 -4.95
C GLY A 122 -17.57 21.92 -3.60
N GLN A 123 -18.25 20.82 -3.26
CA GLN A 123 -18.92 20.66 -1.98
C GLN A 123 -18.09 19.82 -1.02
N GLU A 124 -17.90 20.32 0.20
CA GLU A 124 -17.31 19.54 1.28
C GLU A 124 -18.17 18.31 1.58
N MET A 125 -17.53 17.14 1.59
CA MET A 125 -18.21 15.89 1.85
C MET A 125 -18.31 15.64 3.35
N VAL A 126 -19.43 16.08 3.94
CA VAL A 126 -19.81 15.70 5.32
C VAL A 126 -21.02 14.77 5.34
N ASN A 127 -21.97 14.94 4.40
CA ASN A 127 -23.25 14.23 4.40
C ASN A 127 -23.13 12.72 4.16
N ASN A 128 -22.21 12.32 3.29
CA ASN A 128 -21.95 10.90 2.97
C ASN A 128 -20.89 10.25 3.89
N CYS A 129 -20.45 10.98 4.93
CA CYS A 129 -19.70 10.41 6.04
C CYS A 129 -20.71 9.82 7.04
N PRO A 130 -20.57 8.56 7.48
CA PRO A 130 -21.47 7.96 8.46
C PRO A 130 -21.49 8.72 9.80
N PHE A 131 -20.47 9.52 10.08
CA PHE A 131 -20.35 10.33 11.29
C PHE A 131 -20.84 11.77 11.12
N ARG A 132 -21.17 12.20 9.89
CA ARG A 132 -21.57 13.58 9.54
C ARG A 132 -20.57 14.68 9.93
N THR A 133 -19.28 14.33 10.01
CA THR A 133 -18.21 15.25 10.43
C THR A 133 -17.08 15.42 9.39
N GLY A 134 -17.10 14.67 8.29
CA GLY A 134 -15.96 14.60 7.35
C GLY A 134 -14.77 13.75 7.85
N ASN A 135 -14.64 13.53 9.15
CA ASN A 135 -13.52 12.78 9.78
C ASN A 135 -13.54 11.25 9.55
N GLY A 136 -14.34 10.78 8.59
CA GLY A 136 -14.39 9.37 8.17
C GLY A 136 -13.86 9.15 6.75
N TYR A 137 -13.35 10.20 6.10
CA TYR A 137 -12.70 10.09 4.79
C TYR A 137 -11.20 9.87 4.93
N GLY A 138 -10.63 9.20 3.94
CA GLY A 138 -9.29 8.64 3.99
C GLY A 138 -9.22 7.39 3.12
N ASP A 139 -8.12 6.66 3.23
CA ASP A 139 -7.89 5.42 2.51
C ASP A 139 -8.85 4.30 2.96
N GLY A 140 -10.08 4.32 2.44
CA GLY A 140 -11.16 3.42 2.89
C GLY A 140 -11.06 1.98 2.38
N ARG A 141 -10.22 1.76 1.36
CA ARG A 141 -9.94 0.44 0.76
C ARG A 141 -8.50 0.33 0.25
N ALA A 142 -7.64 1.26 0.62
CA ALA A 142 -6.24 1.28 0.26
C ALA A 142 -5.43 1.20 1.54
N ILE A 143 -4.31 0.48 1.50
CA ILE A 143 -3.39 0.38 2.63
C ILE A 143 -1.99 0.41 2.05
N SER A 144 -1.18 1.37 2.46
CA SER A 144 0.22 1.45 2.09
C SER A 144 1.02 0.50 2.97
N VAL A 145 1.92 -0.28 2.37
CA VAL A 145 2.52 -1.47 3.02
C VAL A 145 4.04 -1.48 2.99
N LEU A 146 4.65 -0.65 2.15
CA LEU A 146 6.09 -0.59 1.99
C LEU A 146 6.48 0.77 1.41
N GLU A 147 7.57 1.34 1.93
CA GLU A 147 8.34 2.36 1.24
C GLU A 147 9.72 1.80 0.95
N VAL A 148 10.23 2.01 -0.26
CA VAL A 148 11.61 1.64 -0.63
C VAL A 148 12.35 2.85 -1.20
N LEU A 149 13.68 2.84 -1.09
CA LEU A 149 14.55 3.69 -1.90
C LEU A 149 15.13 2.86 -3.05
N LEU A 150 14.91 3.31 -4.28
CA LEU A 150 15.55 2.74 -5.45
C LEU A 150 17.05 3.09 -5.51
N ALA A 151 17.76 2.46 -6.43
CA ALA A 151 19.21 2.64 -6.56
C ALA A 151 19.62 4.07 -6.95
N ASP A 152 18.72 4.81 -7.59
CA ASP A 152 18.85 6.23 -7.92
C ASP A 152 18.47 7.16 -6.75
N GLY A 153 18.08 6.61 -5.60
CA GLY A 153 17.64 7.36 -4.43
C GLY A 153 16.19 7.82 -4.48
N GLN A 154 15.42 7.46 -5.51
CA GLN A 154 14.01 7.84 -5.58
C GLN A 154 13.17 7.00 -4.60
N PRO A 155 12.36 7.63 -3.72
CA PRO A 155 11.44 6.91 -2.85
C PRO A 155 10.22 6.41 -3.62
N TRP A 156 9.79 5.20 -3.30
CA TRP A 156 8.58 4.59 -3.83
C TRP A 156 7.73 4.01 -2.71
N GLU A 157 6.46 4.41 -2.70
CA GLU A 157 5.43 3.86 -1.83
C GLU A 157 4.65 2.77 -2.57
N PHE A 158 4.43 1.63 -1.91
CA PHE A 158 3.62 0.54 -2.44
C PHE A 158 2.31 0.47 -1.66
N GLN A 159 1.20 0.55 -2.39
CA GLN A 159 -0.14 0.59 -1.83
C GLN A 159 -1.01 -0.56 -2.34
N LEU A 160 -1.64 -1.28 -1.42
CA LEU A 160 -2.61 -2.35 -1.70
C LEU A 160 -4.01 -1.77 -1.85
N LYS A 161 -4.47 -1.61 -3.10
CA LYS A 161 -5.87 -1.31 -3.38
C LYS A 161 -6.71 -2.58 -3.26
N GLY A 162 -7.69 -2.56 -2.35
CA GLY A 162 -8.46 -3.72 -1.95
C GLY A 162 -7.86 -4.49 -0.77
N GLY A 163 -6.95 -3.87 -0.02
CA GLY A 163 -6.25 -4.46 1.13
C GLY A 163 -7.15 -4.81 2.33
N GLY A 164 -8.45 -4.53 2.28
CA GLY A 164 -9.41 -4.76 3.35
C GLY A 164 -9.90 -3.46 3.97
N THR A 165 -10.72 -3.59 5.01
CA THR A 165 -11.32 -2.45 5.69
C THR A 165 -10.30 -1.68 6.53
N THR A 166 -10.50 -0.38 6.59
CA THR A 166 -9.74 0.59 7.40
C THR A 166 -10.73 1.44 8.21
N PRO A 167 -10.29 2.34 9.10
CA PRO A 167 -11.19 3.30 9.76
C PRO A 167 -12.02 4.15 8.80
N TYR A 168 -11.53 4.31 7.56
CA TYR A 168 -12.09 5.18 6.53
C TYR A 168 -13.01 4.44 5.55
N CYS A 169 -13.36 3.16 5.79
CA CYS A 169 -14.13 2.36 4.84
C CYS A 169 -15.60 2.80 4.70
N ARG A 170 -16.14 3.56 5.67
CA ARG A 170 -17.49 4.17 5.65
C ARG A 170 -18.66 3.21 5.35
N GLY A 171 -18.47 1.90 5.58
CA GLY A 171 -19.45 0.85 5.28
C GLY A 171 -19.13 -0.01 4.05
N GLY A 172 -18.09 0.33 3.29
CA GLY A 172 -17.54 -0.54 2.25
C GLY A 172 -16.79 -1.74 2.84
N ASP A 173 -16.66 -2.79 2.03
CA ASP A 173 -15.95 -4.03 2.38
C ASP A 173 -14.41 -3.92 2.32
N GLY A 174 -13.90 -2.76 1.89
CA GLY A 174 -12.47 -2.50 1.75
C GLY A 174 -11.81 -3.28 0.60
N ARG A 175 -12.58 -3.85 -0.33
CA ARG A 175 -12.07 -4.65 -1.45
C ARG A 175 -12.09 -3.88 -2.78
N ALA A 176 -11.31 -4.41 -3.72
CA ALA A 176 -11.32 -4.03 -5.12
C ALA A 176 -11.71 -5.25 -5.95
N VAL A 177 -12.53 -5.04 -6.98
CA VAL A 177 -12.94 -6.09 -7.90
C VAL A 177 -11.99 -6.16 -9.10
N LEU A 178 -11.78 -7.37 -9.63
CA LEU A 178 -10.81 -7.63 -10.71
C LEU A 178 -10.97 -6.67 -11.91
N ARG A 179 -12.21 -6.40 -12.34
CA ARG A 179 -12.50 -5.47 -13.46
C ARG A 179 -11.98 -4.05 -13.20
N SER A 180 -12.03 -3.57 -11.96
CA SER A 180 -11.55 -2.24 -11.60
C SER A 180 -10.02 -2.24 -11.58
N SER A 181 -9.42 -3.26 -10.98
CA SER A 181 -7.97 -3.41 -10.88
C SER A 181 -7.31 -3.51 -12.25
N ILE A 182 -7.87 -4.30 -13.17
CA ILE A 182 -7.34 -4.43 -14.54
C ILE A 182 -7.42 -3.09 -15.29
N ARG A 183 -8.55 -2.37 -15.20
CA ARG A 183 -8.72 -1.07 -15.88
C ARG A 183 -7.72 -0.04 -15.36
N GLU A 184 -7.51 0.01 -14.05
CA GLU A 184 -6.57 0.94 -13.43
C GLU A 184 -5.13 0.61 -13.81
N PHE A 185 -4.73 -0.67 -13.72
CA PHE A 185 -3.42 -1.12 -14.17
C PHE A 185 -3.13 -0.73 -15.63
N LEU A 186 -4.05 -1.05 -16.55
CA LEU A 186 -3.86 -0.76 -17.98
C LEU A 186 -3.81 0.75 -18.25
N ALA A 187 -4.66 1.54 -17.59
CA ALA A 187 -4.66 2.99 -17.75
C ALA A 187 -3.37 3.62 -17.21
N SER A 188 -2.92 3.23 -16.03
CA SER A 188 -1.67 3.70 -15.42
C SER A 188 -0.46 3.43 -16.31
N GLU A 189 -0.35 2.19 -16.82
CA GLU A 189 0.76 1.82 -17.69
C GLU A 189 0.70 2.49 -19.06
N ALA A 190 -0.49 2.68 -19.63
CA ALA A 190 -0.67 3.42 -20.87
C ALA A 190 -0.27 4.90 -20.72
N MET A 191 -0.68 5.54 -19.62
CA MET A 191 -0.30 6.94 -19.32
C MET A 191 1.22 7.09 -19.19
N ALA A 192 1.86 6.17 -18.47
CA ALA A 192 3.31 6.16 -18.32
C ALA A 192 4.02 5.95 -19.67
N ALA A 193 3.54 5.02 -20.52
CA ALA A 193 4.09 4.79 -21.85
C ALA A 193 3.91 6.00 -22.79
N LEU A 194 2.88 6.82 -22.57
CA LEU A 194 2.65 8.09 -23.28
C LEU A 194 3.48 9.26 -22.71
N GLY A 195 4.29 9.04 -21.68
CA GLY A 195 5.07 10.09 -21.02
C GLY A 195 4.24 11.03 -20.13
N VAL A 196 3.02 10.62 -19.76
CA VAL A 196 2.15 11.40 -18.86
C VAL A 196 2.38 10.95 -17.41
N PRO A 197 2.67 11.87 -16.47
CA PRO A 197 2.82 11.53 -15.06
C PRO A 197 1.58 10.80 -14.52
N SER A 198 1.80 9.62 -13.93
CA SER A 198 0.76 8.74 -13.40
C SER A 198 1.32 7.89 -12.27
N ALA A 199 0.46 7.44 -11.36
CA ALA A 199 0.77 6.31 -10.49
C ALA A 199 1.05 5.06 -11.35
N ARG A 200 1.84 4.13 -10.80
CA ARG A 200 2.33 2.90 -11.46
C ARG A 200 1.94 1.68 -10.65
#